data_AF-A0A8X6N0I5-F1
#
_entry.id   AF-A0A8X6N0I5-F1
#
_cell.length_a   1.000
_cell.length_b   1.000
_cell.length_c   1.000
_cell.angle_alpha   90.00
_cell.angle_beta   90.00
_cell.angle_gamma   90.00
#
_symmetry.space_group_name_H-M   'P 1'
#
loop_
_entity.id
_entity.type
_entity.pdbx_description
1 polymer ?
#
loop_
_entity_poly.entity_id
_entity_poly.type
_entity_poly.pdbx_seq_one_letter_code
_entity_poly.pdbx_strand_id
1 'polypeptide(L)'
;MGLEVDEADVADLIEEYAEELTTEELKELQISHSGVMMELSSEEEVEPEEKLTSREISDILGKWKEVSDFVEKRHPEKLSTGRARALFVERCLTFFHNILKRRQKQTSLDRYLVKVSRSESQESEAKKA
;
A
#
# COMPACT_ATOMS: atom_id res chain seq x y z
N MET A 1 -47.00 -27.18 13.35
CA MET A 1 -46.05 -26.71 14.39
C MET A 1 -46.11 -25.20 14.37
N GLY A 2 -46.84 -24.61 15.32
CA GLY A 2 -46.86 -23.16 15.51
C GLY A 2 -45.82 -22.81 16.56
N LEU A 3 -44.92 -21.87 16.25
CA LEU A 3 -44.07 -21.25 17.25
C LEU A 3 -44.98 -20.31 18.06
N GLU A 4 -45.24 -20.67 19.32
CA GLU A 4 -45.81 -19.75 20.30
C GLU A 4 -44.70 -18.81 20.71
N VAL A 5 -44.81 -17.55 20.30
CA VAL A 5 -43.90 -16.47 20.71
C VAL A 5 -44.38 -15.97 22.06
N ASP A 6 -43.54 -16.06 23.06
CA ASP A 6 -43.86 -15.56 24.40
C ASP A 6 -43.35 -14.11 24.62
N GLU A 7 -43.73 -13.54 25.76
CA GLU A 7 -43.39 -12.14 26.08
C GLU A 7 -41.87 -11.95 26.31
N ALA A 8 -41.15 -13.02 26.64
CA ALA A 8 -39.70 -12.99 26.76
C ALA A 8 -39.02 -12.98 25.39
N ASP A 9 -39.54 -13.77 24.42
CA ASP A 9 -39.06 -13.74 23.04
C ASP A 9 -39.17 -12.34 22.41
N VAL A 10 -40.21 -11.58 22.77
CA VAL A 10 -40.39 -10.19 22.33
C VAL A 10 -39.44 -9.24 23.05
N ALA A 11 -39.17 -9.47 24.34
CA ALA A 11 -38.24 -8.65 25.12
C ALA A 11 -36.80 -8.79 24.60
N ASP A 12 -36.37 -10.01 24.29
CA ASP A 12 -35.03 -10.30 23.75
C ASP A 12 -34.82 -9.61 22.39
N LEU A 13 -35.84 -9.60 21.52
CA LEU A 13 -35.77 -8.93 20.22
C LEU A 13 -35.69 -7.40 20.34
N ILE A 14 -36.35 -6.81 21.35
CA ILE A 14 -36.29 -5.37 21.63
C ILE A 14 -34.91 -4.99 22.17
N GLU A 15 -34.29 -5.85 22.97
CA GLU A 15 -32.94 -5.65 23.51
C GLU A 15 -31.88 -5.77 22.40
N GLU A 16 -31.99 -6.75 21.51
CA GLU A 16 -31.11 -6.88 20.32
C GLU A 16 -31.24 -5.65 19.39
N TYR A 17 -32.46 -5.17 19.15
CA TYR A 17 -32.69 -3.95 18.35
C TYR A 17 -32.17 -2.67 19.03
N ALA A 18 -32.09 -2.65 20.37
CA ALA A 18 -31.49 -1.55 21.11
C ALA A 18 -29.95 -1.52 21.04
N GLU A 19 -29.31 -2.67 20.76
CA GLU A 19 -27.88 -2.79 20.51
C GLU A 19 -27.49 -2.53 19.04
N GLU A 20 -28.45 -2.50 18.11
CA GLU A 20 -28.19 -2.13 16.72
C GLU A 20 -27.80 -0.65 16.62
N LEU A 21 -26.55 -0.43 16.23
CA LEU A 21 -25.93 0.88 16.02
C LEU A 21 -26.90 1.83 15.29
N THR A 22 -27.27 2.91 15.96
CA THR A 22 -28.27 3.84 15.42
C THR A 22 -27.72 4.51 14.16
N THR A 23 -28.60 4.91 13.24
CA THR A 23 -28.21 5.57 11.98
C THR A 23 -27.40 6.87 12.17
N GLU A 24 -27.37 7.43 13.38
CA GLU A 24 -26.54 8.58 13.78
C GLU A 24 -25.10 8.18 14.10
N GLU A 25 -24.88 7.13 14.88
CA GLU A 25 -23.54 6.58 15.16
C GLU A 25 -22.82 6.14 13.88
N LEU A 26 -23.56 5.60 12.90
CA LEU A 26 -23.01 5.26 11.58
C LEU A 26 -22.57 6.51 10.78
N LYS A 27 -23.31 7.61 10.89
CA LYS A 27 -22.94 8.89 10.26
C LYS A 27 -21.72 9.51 10.93
N GLU A 28 -21.63 9.45 12.26
CA GLU A 28 -20.45 9.91 13.00
C GLU A 28 -19.21 9.10 12.63
N LEU A 29 -19.34 7.78 12.48
CA LEU A 29 -18.25 6.91 12.03
C LEU A 29 -17.80 7.25 10.60
N GLN A 30 -18.75 7.58 9.71
CA GLN A 30 -18.43 8.05 8.36
C GLN A 30 -17.78 9.44 8.32
N ILE A 31 -18.18 10.35 9.22
CA ILE A 31 -17.55 11.68 9.38
C ILE A 31 -16.13 11.54 9.94
N SER A 32 -15.92 10.64 10.90
CA SER A 32 -14.60 10.31 11.43
C SER A 32 -13.69 9.78 10.31
N HIS A 33 -14.20 8.87 9.47
CA HIS A 33 -13.43 8.31 8.36
C HIS A 33 -13.16 9.33 7.24
N SER A 34 -14.08 10.26 6.98
CA SER A 34 -13.87 11.34 5.99
C SER A 34 -12.94 12.45 6.50
N GLY A 35 -12.97 12.75 7.79
CA GLY A 35 -12.04 13.68 8.45
C GLY A 35 -10.60 13.19 8.41
N VAL A 36 -10.38 11.90 8.70
CA VAL A 36 -9.06 11.25 8.55
C VAL A 36 -8.60 11.23 7.09
N MET A 37 -9.52 11.14 6.12
CA MET A 37 -9.18 11.16 4.70
C MET A 37 -8.73 12.55 4.21
N MET A 38 -9.23 13.64 4.82
CA MET A 38 -8.87 15.00 4.44
C MET A 38 -7.52 15.44 5.05
N GLU A 39 -7.15 14.93 6.24
CA GLU A 39 -5.81 15.16 6.82
C GLU A 39 -4.68 14.45 6.06
N LEU A 40 -4.99 13.39 5.30
CA LEU A 40 -4.02 12.70 4.43
C LEU A 40 -3.86 13.35 3.04
N SER A 41 -4.55 14.47 2.78
CA SER A 41 -4.53 15.14 1.47
C SER A 41 -3.61 16.36 1.41
N SER A 42 -2.91 16.73 2.48
CA SER A 42 -1.95 17.85 2.47
C SER A 42 -0.52 17.35 2.33
N GLU A 43 0.16 17.89 1.32
CA GLU A 43 1.61 17.90 1.14
C GLU A 43 2.33 16.54 1.08
N GLU A 44 2.33 15.91 -0.10
CA GLU A 44 3.45 15.06 -0.50
C GLU A 44 4.41 15.86 -1.41
N GLU A 45 4.91 16.99 -0.91
CA GLU A 45 6.25 17.47 -1.30
C GLU A 45 7.28 16.51 -0.70
N VAL A 46 7.58 15.43 -1.41
CA VAL A 46 8.68 14.52 -1.04
C VAL A 46 9.98 15.03 -1.64
N GLU A 47 10.69 15.80 -0.83
CA GLU A 47 12.14 15.99 -0.85
C GLU A 47 12.62 15.99 0.62
N PRO A 48 13.79 15.42 1.00
CA PRO A 48 14.83 14.80 0.20
C PRO A 48 14.91 13.27 0.36
N GLU A 49 15.29 12.58 -0.71
CA GLU A 49 15.52 11.12 -0.84
C GLU A 49 16.68 10.55 0.06
N GLU A 50 17.05 11.20 1.16
CA GLU A 50 18.38 11.06 1.77
C GLU A 50 18.56 9.95 2.84
N LYS A 51 17.59 9.07 3.12
CA LYS A 51 17.77 8.04 4.17
C LYS A 51 17.47 6.60 3.82
N LEU A 52 16.86 6.31 2.68
CA LEU A 52 16.32 4.97 2.42
C LEU A 52 17.06 4.31 1.26
N THR A 53 17.99 3.40 1.55
CA THR A 53 18.84 2.77 0.52
C THR A 53 18.07 1.75 -0.31
N SER A 54 18.49 1.51 -1.56
CA SER A 54 17.85 0.50 -2.42
C SER A 54 17.93 -0.91 -1.84
N ARG A 55 18.94 -1.18 -1.01
CA ARG A 55 19.10 -2.44 -0.29
C ARG A 55 18.01 -2.61 0.77
N GLU A 56 17.79 -1.60 1.61
CA GLU A 56 16.72 -1.63 2.62
C GLU A 56 15.34 -1.80 1.97
N ILE A 57 15.10 -1.15 0.83
CA ILE A 57 13.85 -1.34 0.06
C ILE A 57 13.72 -2.78 -0.43
N SER A 58 14.79 -3.33 -0.98
CA SER A 58 14.78 -4.71 -1.49
C SER A 58 14.56 -5.72 -0.37
N ASP A 59 15.15 -5.48 0.80
CA ASP A 59 15.01 -6.34 1.98
C ASP A 59 13.56 -6.34 2.51
N ILE A 60 12.89 -5.18 2.60
CA ILE A 60 11.50 -5.14 3.06
C ILE A 60 10.53 -5.78 2.05
N LEU A 61 10.76 -5.59 0.75
CA LEU A 61 9.98 -6.25 -0.31
C LEU A 61 10.16 -7.77 -0.25
N GLY A 62 11.37 -8.24 0.04
CA GLY A 62 11.66 -9.67 0.25
C GLY A 62 10.93 -10.25 1.46
N LYS A 63 11.02 -9.59 2.62
CA LYS A 63 10.31 -10.01 3.84
C LYS A 63 8.80 -10.06 3.65
N TRP A 64 8.22 -9.07 2.98
CA TRP A 64 6.79 -9.10 2.65
C TRP A 64 6.43 -10.32 1.80
N LYS A 65 7.25 -10.65 0.80
CA LYS A 65 7.02 -11.83 -0.04
C LYS A 65 6.99 -13.10 0.80
N GLU A 66 7.94 -13.28 1.72
CA GLU A 66 7.97 -14.44 2.63
C GLU A 66 6.71 -14.53 3.50
N VAL A 67 6.27 -13.41 4.09
CA VAL A 67 5.03 -13.34 4.87
C VAL A 67 3.82 -13.67 4.01
N SER A 68 3.70 -13.07 2.82
CA SER A 68 2.59 -13.30 1.90
C SER A 68 2.52 -14.77 1.49
N ASP A 69 3.65 -15.37 1.13
CA ASP A 69 3.72 -16.78 0.71
C ASP A 69 3.33 -17.71 1.86
N PHE A 70 3.74 -17.38 3.09
CA PHE A 70 3.39 -18.15 4.28
C PHE A 70 1.88 -18.08 4.56
N VAL A 71 1.30 -16.87 4.58
CA VAL A 71 -0.13 -16.66 4.82
C VAL A 71 -0.97 -17.32 3.74
N GLU A 72 -0.59 -17.18 2.47
CA GLU A 72 -1.29 -17.81 1.35
C GLU A 72 -1.32 -19.34 1.46
N LYS A 73 -0.25 -19.96 1.98
CA LYS A 73 -0.21 -21.42 2.18
C LYS A 73 -0.96 -21.88 3.43
N ARG A 74 -0.85 -21.15 4.53
CA ARG A 74 -1.24 -21.64 5.87
C ARG A 74 -2.58 -21.13 6.37
N HIS A 75 -3.02 -19.95 5.93
CA HIS A 75 -4.24 -19.36 6.48
C HIS A 75 -5.49 -20.06 5.94
N PRO A 76 -6.44 -20.47 6.80
CA PRO A 76 -7.66 -21.16 6.37
C PRO A 76 -8.57 -20.22 5.56
N GLU A 77 -8.63 -18.95 5.94
CA GLU A 77 -9.50 -17.98 5.29
C GLU A 77 -8.74 -17.21 4.19
N LYS A 78 -9.06 -17.50 2.92
CA LYS A 78 -8.33 -16.96 1.75
C LYS A 78 -8.80 -15.58 1.32
N LEU A 79 -10.06 -15.24 1.57
CA LEU A 79 -10.66 -14.01 1.05
C LEU A 79 -10.15 -12.78 1.80
N SER A 80 -10.24 -12.74 3.14
CA SER A 80 -9.73 -11.57 3.87
C SER A 80 -8.21 -11.47 3.82
N THR A 81 -7.48 -12.59 3.82
CA THR A 81 -6.02 -12.55 3.62
C THR A 81 -5.64 -12.07 2.22
N GLY A 82 -6.36 -12.48 1.18
CA GLY A 82 -6.21 -11.97 -0.17
C GLY A 82 -6.47 -10.46 -0.25
N ARG A 83 -7.53 -9.98 0.41
CA ARG A 83 -7.85 -8.54 0.49
C ARG A 83 -6.77 -7.74 1.23
N ALA A 84 -6.33 -8.21 2.40
CA ALA A 84 -5.27 -7.58 3.17
C ALA A 84 -3.96 -7.50 2.36
N ARG A 85 -3.62 -8.58 1.66
CA ARG A 85 -2.46 -8.62 0.75
C ARG A 85 -2.58 -7.59 -0.37
N ALA A 86 -3.73 -7.55 -1.05
CA ALA A 86 -3.96 -6.62 -2.15
C ALA A 86 -3.84 -5.16 -1.69
N LEU A 87 -4.46 -4.82 -0.56
CA LEU A 87 -4.40 -3.48 0.03
C LEU A 87 -2.96 -3.09 0.40
N PHE A 88 -2.19 -3.99 0.99
CA PHE A 88 -0.81 -3.71 1.36
C PHE A 88 0.09 -3.51 0.12
N VAL A 89 -0.12 -4.30 -0.93
CA VAL A 89 0.60 -4.11 -2.20
C VAL A 89 0.27 -2.75 -2.81
N GLU A 90 -1.01 -2.42 -2.91
CA GLU A 90 -1.48 -1.18 -3.53
C GLU A 90 -1.00 0.06 -2.76
N ARG A 91 -1.19 0.08 -1.44
CA ARG A 91 -0.95 1.27 -0.60
C ARG A 91 0.50 1.41 -0.14
N CYS A 92 1.16 0.31 0.22
CA CYS A 92 2.50 0.37 0.82
C CYS A 92 3.60 0.01 -0.18
N LEU A 93 3.47 -1.10 -0.90
CA LEU A 93 4.57 -1.57 -1.75
C LEU A 93 4.74 -0.80 -3.05
N THR A 94 3.66 -0.23 -3.58
CA THR A 94 3.72 0.65 -4.75
C THR A 94 4.71 1.80 -4.55
N PHE A 95 4.73 2.41 -3.36
CA PHE A 95 5.68 3.48 -3.00
C PHE A 95 7.13 3.01 -3.16
N PHE A 96 7.48 1.89 -2.54
CA PHE A 96 8.81 1.30 -2.59
C PHE A 96 9.23 0.87 -4.01
N HIS A 97 8.31 0.27 -4.76
CA HIS A 97 8.54 -0.08 -6.16
C HIS A 97 8.80 1.15 -7.03
N ASN A 98 8.07 2.24 -6.79
CA ASN A 98 8.26 3.49 -7.51
C ASN A 98 9.64 4.09 -7.24
N ILE A 99 10.12 4.05 -5.99
CA ILE A 99 11.49 4.50 -5.66
C ILE A 99 12.54 3.69 -6.43
N LEU A 100 12.46 2.36 -6.40
CA LEU A 100 13.40 1.51 -7.13
C LEU A 100 13.35 1.76 -8.64
N LYS A 101 12.15 1.94 -9.20
CA LYS A 101 11.95 2.24 -10.63
C LYS A 101 12.55 3.59 -11.01
N ARG A 102 12.42 4.62 -10.17
CA ARG A 102 13.05 5.93 -10.39
C ARG A 102 14.57 5.81 -10.38
N ARG A 103 15.15 5.13 -9.38
CA ARG A 103 16.60 4.92 -9.28
C ARG A 103 17.17 4.12 -10.45
N GLN A 104 16.47 3.08 -10.90
CA GLN A 104 16.88 2.31 -12.06
C GLN A 104 16.95 3.16 -13.34
N LYS A 105 15.98 4.06 -13.53
CA LYS A 105 15.99 5.02 -14.65
C LYS A 105 17.17 5.99 -14.54
N GLN A 106 17.42 6.53 -13.35
CA GLN A 106 18.56 7.43 -13.11
C GLN A 106 19.89 6.75 -13.47
N THR A 107 20.14 5.55 -12.95
CA THR A 107 21.37 4.79 -13.27
C THR A 107 21.51 4.49 -14.77
N SER A 108 20.39 4.25 -15.46
CA SER A 108 20.39 3.99 -16.90
C SER A 108 20.75 5.25 -17.69
N LEU A 109 20.23 6.41 -17.28
CA LEU A 109 20.56 7.71 -17.88
C LEU A 109 22.02 8.06 -17.64
N ASP A 110 22.51 7.94 -16.41
CA ASP A 110 23.90 8.24 -16.06
C ASP A 110 24.87 7.42 -16.92
N ARG A 111 24.59 6.11 -17.08
CA ARG A 111 25.39 5.22 -17.93
C ARG A 111 25.37 5.65 -19.40
N TYR A 112 24.22 6.10 -19.90
CA TYR A 112 24.10 6.58 -21.28
C TYR A 112 24.91 7.87 -21.49
N LEU A 113 24.77 8.85 -20.60
CA LEU A 113 25.49 10.13 -20.67
C LEU A 113 27.00 9.94 -20.61
N VAL A 114 27.49 9.04 -19.73
CA VAL A 114 28.91 8.66 -19.66
C VAL A 114 29.39 7.99 -20.95
N LYS A 115 28.55 7.19 -21.61
CA LYS A 115 28.91 6.55 -22.88
C LYS A 115 29.01 7.58 -24.02
N VAL A 116 28.07 8.52 -24.09
CA VAL A 116 28.05 9.58 -25.12
C VAL A 116 29.29 10.45 -25.03
N SER A 117 29.65 10.93 -23.83
CA SER A 117 30.84 11.77 -23.65
C SER A 117 32.14 11.06 -24.02
N ARG A 118 32.22 9.74 -23.77
CA ARG A 118 33.38 8.93 -24.16
C ARG A 118 33.47 8.75 -25.68
N SER A 119 32.36 8.57 -26.39
CA SER A 119 32.37 8.48 -27.86
C SER A 119 32.74 9.81 -28.53
N GLU A 120 32.25 10.93 -28.02
CA GLU A 120 32.60 12.27 -28.56
C GLU A 120 34.08 12.57 -28.36
N SER A 121 34.65 12.20 -27.21
CA SER A 121 36.08 12.36 -26.94
C SER A 121 36.94 11.55 -27.93
N GLN A 122 36.57 10.29 -28.17
CA GLN A 122 37.28 9.41 -29.12
C GLN A 122 37.17 9.88 -30.58
N GLU A 123 36.03 10.43 -30.99
CA GLU A 123 35.87 10.98 -32.34
C GLU A 123 36.68 12.28 -32.54
N SER A 124 36.81 13.09 -31.48
CA SER A 124 37.62 14.31 -31.50
C SER A 124 39.12 14.05 -31.57
N GLU A 125 39.59 12.96 -30.94
CA GLU A 125 40.98 12.52 -30.99
C GLU A 125 41.33 11.91 -32.36
N ALA A 126 40.43 11.13 -32.95
CA ALA A 126 40.63 10.52 -34.28
C ALA A 126 40.69 11.54 -35.43
N LYS A 127 40.08 12.74 -35.27
CA LYS A 127 40.14 13.82 -36.27
C LYS A 127 41.37 14.72 -36.14
N LYS A 128 42.17 14.55 -35.08
CA LYS A 128 43.41 15.31 -34.82
C LYS A 128 44.70 14.53 -35.14
N ALA A 129 44.59 13.24 -35.44
CA ALA A 129 45.68 12.38 -35.92
C ALA A 129 45.68 12.32 -37.46
#